data_AF-A0A1H7TZP1-F1
#
_entry.id   AF-A0A1H7TZP1-F1
#
_cell.length_a   1.000
_cell.length_b   1.000
_cell.length_c   1.000
_cell.angle_alpha   90.00
_cell.angle_beta   90.00
_cell.angle_gamma   90.00
#
_symmetry.space_group_name_H-M   'P 1'
#
loop_
_entity.id
_entity.type
_entity.pdbx_description
1 polymer ?
#
loop_
_entity_poly.entity_id
_entity_poly.type
_entity_poly.pdbx_seq_one_letter_code
_entity_poly.pdbx_strand_id
1 'polypeptide(L)'
;MNLVQELLLRTQHLSDTEVLRGMGYTTADEAALAHLQDVRVSPYLGLEKTYRDKHFGERGFLEALCRCAALDEADALAAIERLTERLAEDRAAFRHWLFADTDYVRGPGTPIFAMAFTEHFRRLKFPLGFWRLPWEERLAAACQKSRDHMQESGGKLVTWGEIKRYHYCFAEKRSIVISTTGEVIGEREHFDPPLATFGLKGSNENLPDLFVKDDE
;
A
#
# COMPACT_ATOMS: atom_id res chain seq x y z
N MET A 1 17.21 10.13 16.88
CA MET A 1 16.36 10.74 15.84
C MET A 1 16.46 9.86 14.61
N ASN A 2 15.37 9.50 13.93
CA ASN A 2 15.45 8.75 12.68
C ASN A 2 15.73 9.69 11.49
N LEU A 3 16.22 9.15 10.36
CA LEU A 3 16.59 9.95 9.18
C LEU A 3 15.44 10.85 8.69
N VAL A 4 14.21 10.35 8.76
CA VAL A 4 12.99 11.09 8.39
C VAL A 4 12.83 12.35 9.22
N GLN A 5 12.86 12.22 10.54
CA GLN A 5 12.74 13.34 11.48
C GLN A 5 13.86 14.35 11.29
N GLU A 6 15.09 13.88 11.07
CA GLU A 6 16.25 14.74 10.84
C GLU A 6 16.11 15.55 9.54
N LEU A 7 15.72 14.90 8.44
CA LEU A 7 15.49 15.56 7.14
C LEU A 7 14.36 16.59 7.22
N LEU A 8 13.24 16.24 7.86
CA LEU A 8 12.13 17.17 8.07
C LEU A 8 12.56 18.37 8.91
N LEU A 9 13.26 18.14 10.03
CA LEU A 9 13.72 19.21 10.91
C LEU A 9 14.70 20.16 10.21
N ARG A 10 15.64 19.62 9.43
CA ARG A 10 16.65 20.44 8.73
C ARG A 10 16.10 21.16 7.51
N THR A 11 15.05 20.65 6.88
CA THR A 11 14.44 21.29 5.70
C THR A 11 13.16 22.08 6.00
N GLN A 12 12.68 22.10 7.25
CA GLN A 12 11.41 22.77 7.62
C GLN A 12 11.37 24.27 7.30
N HIS A 13 12.53 24.92 7.23
CA HIS A 13 12.64 26.36 6.99
C HIS A 13 12.77 26.70 5.50
N LEU A 14 12.85 25.69 4.63
CA LEU A 14 12.96 25.82 3.19
C LEU A 14 11.63 25.47 2.53
N SER A 15 11.21 26.26 1.55
CA SER A 15 10.13 25.87 0.65
C SER A 15 10.54 24.67 -0.21
N ASP A 16 9.56 23.91 -0.68
CA ASP A 16 9.80 22.74 -1.56
C ASP A 16 10.64 23.12 -2.79
N THR A 17 10.41 24.31 -3.35
CA THR A 17 11.19 24.83 -4.49
C THR A 17 12.64 25.15 -4.14
N GLU A 18 12.92 25.62 -2.92
CA GLU A 18 14.28 25.90 -2.45
C GLU A 18 15.04 24.62 -2.18
N VAL A 19 14.38 23.61 -1.63
CA VAL A 19 14.95 22.28 -1.44
C VAL A 19 15.35 21.68 -2.79
N LEU A 20 14.43 21.65 -3.76
CA LEU A 20 14.73 21.12 -5.09
C LEU A 20 15.86 21.91 -5.77
N ARG A 21 15.87 23.24 -5.66
CA ARG A 21 16.98 24.04 -6.19
C ARG A 21 18.31 23.70 -5.51
N GLY A 22 18.31 23.51 -4.19
CA GLY A 22 19.48 23.06 -3.42
C GLY A 22 19.98 21.67 -3.82
N MET A 23 19.09 20.80 -4.28
CA MET A 23 19.42 19.47 -4.83
C MET A 23 19.95 19.51 -6.27
N GLY A 24 19.89 20.66 -6.96
CA GLY A 24 20.40 20.85 -8.32
C GLY A 24 19.34 20.93 -9.42
N TYR A 25 18.06 21.01 -9.07
CA TYR A 25 16.99 21.27 -10.04
C TYR A 25 17.03 22.74 -10.49
N THR A 26 17.08 22.96 -11.81
CA THR A 26 17.03 24.30 -12.40
C THR A 26 15.60 24.86 -12.41
N THR A 27 14.62 23.98 -12.63
CA THR A 27 13.18 24.25 -12.50
C THR A 27 12.55 23.19 -11.62
N ALA A 28 11.76 23.60 -10.65
CA ALA A 28 10.92 22.68 -9.88
C ALA A 28 9.76 22.23 -10.78
N ASP A 29 9.94 21.10 -11.47
CA ASP A 29 8.85 20.51 -12.24
C ASP A 29 7.81 19.88 -11.29
N GLU A 30 6.59 19.73 -11.79
CA GLU A 30 5.46 19.24 -10.99
C GLU A 30 5.72 17.82 -10.46
N ALA A 31 6.45 17.00 -11.20
CA ALA A 31 6.81 15.64 -10.83
C ALA A 31 7.81 15.59 -9.65
N ALA A 32 8.85 16.41 -9.65
CA ALA A 32 9.81 16.50 -8.56
C ALA A 32 9.19 17.12 -7.30
N LEU A 33 8.27 18.08 -7.46
CA LEU A 33 7.50 18.63 -6.34
C LEU A 33 6.60 17.56 -5.70
N ALA A 34 5.83 16.83 -6.51
CA ALA A 34 5.00 15.73 -6.02
C ALA A 34 5.85 14.65 -5.33
N HIS A 35 7.00 14.30 -5.91
CA HIS A 35 7.89 13.31 -5.29
C HIS A 35 8.47 13.80 -3.95
N LEU A 36 8.92 15.06 -3.86
CA LEU A 36 9.41 15.61 -2.60
C LEU A 36 8.33 15.60 -1.51
N GLN A 37 7.08 15.89 -1.87
CA GLN A 37 5.94 15.84 -0.95
C GLN A 37 5.67 14.41 -0.48
N ASP A 38 5.68 13.44 -1.39
CA ASP A 38 5.58 12.02 -1.07
C ASP A 38 6.70 11.56 -0.12
N VAL A 39 7.95 11.95 -0.39
CA VAL A 39 9.11 11.62 0.46
C VAL A 39 8.95 12.13 1.89
N ARG A 40 8.35 13.31 2.08
CA ARG A 40 8.17 13.93 3.40
C ARG A 40 7.11 13.24 4.26
N VAL A 41 6.12 12.60 3.65
CA VAL A 41 5.03 11.91 4.36
C VAL A 41 5.24 10.40 4.42
N SER A 42 6.09 9.86 3.55
CA SER A 42 6.36 8.43 3.46
C SER A 42 7.21 7.91 4.63
N PRO A 43 6.86 6.75 5.22
CA PRO A 43 7.68 6.10 6.24
C PRO A 43 9.01 5.54 5.70
N TYR A 44 9.09 5.33 4.38
CA TYR A 44 10.26 4.81 3.67
C TYR A 44 10.92 5.87 2.78
N LEU A 45 10.57 7.14 2.98
CA LEU A 45 11.11 8.27 2.21
C LEU A 45 10.96 8.07 0.69
N GLY A 46 9.85 7.50 0.25
CA GLY A 46 9.53 7.28 -1.16
C GLY A 46 10.24 6.10 -1.82
N LEU A 47 11.10 5.35 -1.11
CA LEU A 47 11.80 4.17 -1.63
C LEU A 47 10.85 2.99 -1.95
N GLU A 48 9.64 3.02 -1.40
CA GLU A 48 8.60 2.03 -1.64
C GLU A 48 8.00 2.13 -3.05
N LYS A 49 8.06 3.32 -3.68
CA LYS A 49 7.55 3.60 -5.02
C LYS A 49 8.68 3.66 -6.03
N THR A 50 8.38 3.36 -7.29
CA THR A 50 9.36 3.57 -8.35
C THR A 50 9.39 5.03 -8.76
N TYR A 51 10.54 5.68 -8.59
CA TYR A 51 10.75 7.06 -9.00
C TYR A 51 12.05 7.21 -9.80
N ARG A 52 11.93 7.85 -10.95
CA ARG A 52 13.08 8.18 -11.78
C ARG A 52 12.75 9.40 -12.61
N ASP A 53 13.60 10.41 -12.50
CA ASP A 53 13.55 11.57 -13.35
C ASP A 53 14.85 11.72 -14.16
N LYS A 54 15.05 12.89 -14.76
CA LYS A 54 16.23 13.20 -15.57
C LYS A 54 17.50 13.42 -14.74
N HIS A 55 17.36 13.73 -13.46
CA HIS A 55 18.45 14.10 -12.56
C HIS A 55 18.87 12.93 -11.65
N PHE A 56 17.90 12.20 -11.12
CA PHE A 56 18.08 11.19 -10.09
C PHE A 56 17.15 9.99 -10.30
N GLY A 57 17.61 8.81 -9.87
CA GLY A 57 16.72 7.70 -9.50
C GLY A 57 16.33 7.79 -8.02
N GLU A 58 15.41 6.94 -7.55
CA GLU A 58 14.95 6.83 -6.15
C GLU A 58 16.04 7.11 -5.10
N ARG A 59 17.08 6.29 -5.11
CA ARG A 59 18.17 6.39 -4.13
C ARG A 59 18.98 7.68 -4.30
N GLY A 60 19.28 8.06 -5.54
CA GLY A 60 20.04 9.26 -5.85
C GLY A 60 19.32 10.54 -5.41
N PHE A 61 17.99 10.55 -5.48
CA PHE A 61 17.16 11.67 -5.02
C PHE A 61 17.31 11.82 -3.50
N LEU A 62 17.23 10.72 -2.75
CA LEU A 62 17.37 10.73 -1.30
C LEU A 62 18.77 11.16 -0.84
N GLU A 63 19.81 10.66 -1.52
CA GLU A 63 21.19 11.06 -1.26
C GLU A 63 21.39 12.57 -1.53
N ALA A 64 20.83 13.09 -2.62
CA ALA A 64 20.87 14.53 -2.93
C ALA A 64 20.13 15.36 -1.87
N LEU A 65 18.98 14.89 -1.40
CA LEU A 65 18.22 15.53 -0.32
C LEU A 65 19.02 15.56 1.00
N CYS A 66 19.71 14.45 1.34
CA CYS A 66 20.56 14.39 2.53
C CYS A 66 21.74 15.39 2.45
N ARG A 67 22.36 15.50 1.27
CA ARG A 67 23.41 16.51 1.02
C ARG A 67 22.86 17.94 1.13
N CYS A 68 21.67 18.21 0.58
CA CYS A 68 21.01 19.51 0.71
C CYS A 68 20.72 19.87 2.17
N ALA A 69 20.40 18.88 3.01
CA ALA A 69 20.19 19.04 4.46
C ALA A 69 21.51 19.09 5.27
N ALA A 70 22.67 19.08 4.62
CA ALA A 70 23.99 19.06 5.25
C ALA A 70 24.15 17.92 6.28
N LEU A 71 23.60 16.74 5.97
CA LEU A 71 23.83 15.53 6.75
C LEU A 71 25.21 14.96 6.45
N ASP A 72 25.81 14.33 7.45
CA ASP A 72 27.02 13.53 7.24
C ASP A 72 26.71 12.41 6.25
N GLU A 73 27.57 12.27 5.24
CA GLU A 73 27.33 11.36 4.13
C GLU A 73 27.36 9.89 4.58
N ALA A 74 28.27 9.53 5.49
CA ALA A 74 28.37 8.17 5.99
C ALA A 74 27.14 7.80 6.84
N ASP A 75 26.70 8.69 7.72
CA ASP A 75 25.51 8.49 8.54
C ASP A 75 24.23 8.42 7.68
N ALA A 76 24.11 9.31 6.68
CA ALA A 76 22.97 9.31 5.76
C ALA A 76 22.92 8.01 4.95
N LEU A 77 24.04 7.58 4.37
CA LEU A 77 24.12 6.34 3.59
C LEU A 77 23.74 5.12 4.44
N ALA A 78 24.30 5.01 5.65
CA ALA A 78 23.98 3.92 6.57
C ALA A 78 22.50 3.94 7.01
N ALA A 79 21.86 5.11 7.08
CA ALA A 79 20.43 5.20 7.34
C ALA A 79 19.57 4.81 6.13
N ILE A 80 19.98 5.16 4.91
CA ILE A 80 19.30 4.76 3.66
C ILE A 80 19.34 3.24 3.48
N GLU A 81 20.48 2.60 3.73
CA GLU A 81 20.62 1.14 3.66
C GLU A 81 19.67 0.45 4.64
N ARG A 82 19.62 0.90 5.89
CA ARG A 82 18.69 0.35 6.89
C ARG A 82 17.22 0.49 6.49
N LEU A 83 16.84 1.59 5.83
CA LEU A 83 15.48 1.76 5.30
C LEU A 83 15.20 0.80 4.15
N THR A 84 16.17 0.58 3.28
CA THR A 84 16.07 -0.33 2.13
C THR A 84 15.96 -1.78 2.60
N GLU A 85 16.78 -2.19 3.57
CA GLU A 85 16.69 -3.51 4.21
C GLU A 85 15.32 -3.72 4.86
N ARG A 86 14.85 -2.73 5.64
CA ARG A 86 13.54 -2.79 6.27
C ARG A 86 12.40 -2.89 5.26
N LEU A 87 12.47 -2.15 4.15
CA LEU A 87 11.50 -2.21 3.07
C LEU A 87 11.53 -3.59 2.38
N ALA A 88 12.71 -4.18 2.20
CA ALA A 88 12.84 -5.52 1.65
C ALA A 88 12.20 -6.57 2.56
N GLU A 89 12.38 -6.48 3.88
CA GLU A 89 11.68 -7.32 4.86
C GLU A 89 10.16 -7.16 4.74
N ASP A 90 9.66 -5.93 4.61
CA ASP A 90 8.23 -5.66 4.49
C ASP A 90 7.62 -6.18 3.18
N ARG A 91 8.39 -6.13 2.10
CA ARG A 91 7.99 -6.70 0.80
C ARG A 91 7.99 -8.23 0.81
N ALA A 92 8.89 -8.86 1.59
CA ALA A 92 8.97 -10.31 1.74
C ALA A 92 7.94 -10.87 2.73
N ALA A 93 7.44 -10.06 3.66
CA ALA A 93 6.43 -10.47 4.63
C ALA A 93 5.08 -10.78 3.96
N PHE A 94 4.29 -11.64 4.62
CA PHE A 94 2.92 -11.90 4.18
C PHE A 94 2.13 -10.58 4.18
N ARG A 95 1.60 -10.19 3.02
CA ARG A 95 0.74 -9.03 2.90
C ARG A 95 -0.59 -9.37 3.55
N HIS A 96 -0.93 -8.67 4.62
CA HIS A 96 -2.23 -8.78 5.24
C HIS A 96 -3.29 -8.12 4.35
N TRP A 97 -4.49 -8.67 4.32
CA TRP A 97 -5.60 -8.12 3.54
C TRP A 97 -6.95 -8.59 4.08
N LEU A 98 -8.02 -7.91 3.69
CA LEU A 98 -9.39 -8.20 4.07
C LEU A 98 -10.17 -8.66 2.83
N PHE A 99 -10.90 -9.77 2.95
CA PHE A 99 -11.82 -10.24 1.94
C PHE A 99 -13.26 -9.90 2.31
N ALA A 100 -14.01 -9.24 1.44
CA ALA A 100 -15.46 -9.11 1.56
C ALA A 100 -16.14 -10.33 0.93
N ASP A 101 -16.72 -11.17 1.78
CA ASP A 101 -17.43 -12.37 1.36
C ASP A 101 -18.92 -12.07 1.21
N THR A 102 -19.43 -12.32 0.01
CA THR A 102 -20.83 -12.12 -0.37
C THR A 102 -21.58 -13.44 -0.55
N ASP A 103 -20.94 -14.58 -0.25
CA ASP A 103 -21.42 -15.94 -0.59
C ASP A 103 -21.79 -16.08 -2.08
N TYR A 104 -21.15 -15.28 -2.95
CA TYR A 104 -21.51 -15.23 -4.37
C TYR A 104 -21.29 -16.58 -5.07
N VAL A 105 -22.35 -17.08 -5.68
CA VAL A 105 -22.32 -18.23 -6.58
C VAL A 105 -22.60 -17.73 -8.00
N ARG A 106 -21.69 -18.04 -8.93
CA ARG A 106 -21.81 -17.58 -10.31
C ARG A 106 -23.04 -18.17 -11.00
N GLY A 107 -23.95 -17.30 -11.45
CA GLY A 107 -25.10 -17.67 -12.25
C GLY A 107 -24.78 -17.76 -13.75
N PRO A 108 -25.65 -18.42 -14.55
CA PRO A 108 -25.56 -18.37 -16.01
C PRO A 108 -25.61 -16.92 -16.51
N GLY A 109 -24.68 -16.55 -17.40
CA GLY A 109 -24.67 -15.23 -18.04
C GLY A 109 -23.85 -14.14 -17.35
N THR A 110 -23.26 -14.36 -16.17
CA THR A 110 -22.35 -13.36 -15.58
C THR A 110 -21.03 -13.32 -16.36
N PRO A 111 -20.65 -12.16 -16.94
CA PRO A 111 -19.41 -12.00 -17.68
C PRO A 111 -18.20 -12.02 -16.74
N ILE A 112 -17.25 -12.92 -17.00
CA ILE A 112 -16.04 -13.07 -16.16
C ILE A 112 -15.18 -11.82 -16.13
N PHE A 113 -15.13 -11.05 -17.22
CA PHE A 113 -14.37 -9.81 -17.26
C PHE A 113 -14.93 -8.79 -16.25
N ALA A 114 -16.25 -8.63 -16.15
CA ALA A 114 -16.85 -7.70 -15.20
C ALA A 114 -16.55 -8.09 -13.75
N MET A 115 -16.54 -9.40 -13.46
CA MET A 115 -16.13 -9.92 -12.16
C MET A 115 -14.66 -9.61 -11.89
N ALA A 116 -13.75 -9.92 -12.82
CA ALA A 116 -12.32 -9.65 -12.66
C ALA A 116 -12.04 -8.14 -12.45
N PHE A 117 -12.72 -7.25 -13.19
CA PHE A 117 -12.61 -5.81 -13.02
C PHE A 117 -13.09 -5.31 -11.66
N THR A 118 -14.04 -6.01 -11.03
CA THR A 118 -14.62 -5.63 -9.74
C THR A 118 -14.06 -6.44 -8.57
N GLU A 119 -13.05 -7.30 -8.80
CA GLU A 119 -12.45 -8.16 -7.76
C GLU A 119 -11.74 -7.33 -6.68
N HIS A 120 -11.11 -6.21 -7.06
CA HIS A 120 -10.41 -5.32 -6.11
C HIS A 120 -11.35 -4.74 -5.04
N PHE A 121 -12.64 -4.54 -5.35
CA PHE A 121 -13.64 -4.11 -4.34
C PHE A 121 -13.90 -5.17 -3.26
N ARG A 122 -13.51 -6.43 -3.48
CA ARG A 122 -13.61 -7.49 -2.49
C ARG A 122 -12.33 -7.69 -1.68
N ARG A 123 -11.21 -7.13 -2.12
CA ARG A 123 -9.88 -7.40 -1.57
C ARG A 123 -9.23 -6.11 -1.14
N LEU A 124 -9.38 -5.79 0.14
CA LEU A 124 -8.85 -4.57 0.72
C LEU A 124 -7.47 -4.85 1.30
N LYS A 125 -6.44 -4.20 0.76
CA LYS A 125 -5.06 -4.36 1.22
C LYS A 125 -4.82 -3.55 2.51
N PHE A 126 -3.86 -3.96 3.32
CA PHE A 126 -3.32 -3.13 4.39
C PHE A 126 -1.98 -2.52 3.94
N PRO A 127 -1.60 -1.36 4.49
CA PRO A 127 -0.34 -0.70 4.12
C PRO A 127 0.87 -1.58 4.39
N LEU A 128 1.97 -1.29 3.69
CA LEU A 128 3.27 -1.94 3.94
C LEU A 128 3.68 -1.79 5.41
N GLY A 129 4.30 -2.83 5.95
CA GLY A 129 4.72 -2.87 7.35
C GLY A 129 3.59 -3.11 8.36
N PHE A 130 2.32 -3.20 7.94
CA PHE A 130 1.19 -3.50 8.82
C PHE A 130 1.38 -4.78 9.65
N TRP A 131 2.11 -5.76 9.11
CA TRP A 131 2.44 -7.02 9.77
C TRP A 131 3.25 -6.84 11.07
N ARG A 132 3.97 -5.72 11.22
CA ARG A 132 4.80 -5.40 12.40
C ARG A 132 4.01 -4.93 13.61
N LEU A 133 2.76 -4.50 13.40
CA LEU A 133 1.91 -4.05 14.49
C LEU A 133 1.62 -5.23 15.45
N PRO A 134 1.47 -4.96 16.76
CA PRO A 134 0.98 -5.95 17.70
C PRO A 134 -0.31 -6.62 17.20
N TRP A 135 -0.51 -7.89 17.55
CA TRP A 135 -1.66 -8.66 17.07
C TRP A 135 -3.01 -7.96 17.35
N GLU A 136 -3.16 -7.40 18.55
CA GLU A 136 -4.38 -6.71 18.96
C GLU A 136 -4.66 -5.46 18.11
N GLU A 137 -3.63 -4.67 17.81
CA GLU A 137 -3.73 -3.50 16.94
C GLU A 137 -4.07 -3.88 15.50
N ARG A 138 -3.46 -4.96 14.98
CA ARG A 138 -3.78 -5.49 13.65
C ARG A 138 -5.23 -5.92 13.54
N LEU A 139 -5.72 -6.65 14.53
CA LEU A 139 -7.09 -7.12 14.56
C LEU A 139 -8.08 -5.96 14.71
N ALA A 140 -7.80 -5.00 15.59
CA ALA A 140 -8.61 -3.80 15.75
C ALA A 140 -8.69 -2.98 14.45
N ALA A 141 -7.56 -2.81 13.76
CA ALA A 141 -7.51 -2.13 12.47
C ALA A 141 -8.28 -2.91 11.38
N ALA A 142 -8.24 -4.24 11.38
CA ALA A 142 -9.03 -5.05 10.47
C ALA A 142 -10.55 -4.93 10.73
N CYS A 143 -10.96 -4.96 11.99
CA CYS A 143 -12.34 -4.69 12.40
C CYS A 143 -12.78 -3.28 11.98
N GLN A 144 -11.94 -2.26 12.18
CA GLN A 144 -12.25 -0.90 11.76
C GLN A 144 -12.39 -0.80 10.23
N LYS A 145 -11.42 -1.32 9.48
CA LYS A 145 -11.45 -1.32 8.00
C LYS A 145 -12.68 -2.04 7.44
N SER A 146 -13.15 -3.09 8.11
CA SER A 146 -14.40 -3.78 7.74
C SER A 146 -15.65 -2.90 7.92
N ARG A 147 -15.70 -2.08 8.97
CA ARG A 147 -16.79 -1.13 9.22
C ARG A 147 -16.76 0.00 8.21
N ASP A 148 -15.59 0.58 7.97
CA ASP A 148 -15.40 1.67 7.02
C ASP A 148 -15.85 1.23 5.63
N HIS A 149 -15.38 0.07 5.17
CA HIS A 149 -15.78 -0.49 3.88
C HIS A 149 -17.27 -0.84 3.81
N MET A 150 -17.87 -1.36 4.90
CA MET A 150 -19.31 -1.62 4.96
C MET A 150 -20.12 -0.32 4.78
N GLN A 151 -19.67 0.76 5.42
CA GLN A 151 -20.28 2.08 5.33
C GLN A 151 -20.11 2.68 3.92
N GLU A 152 -18.90 2.66 3.37
CA GLU A 152 -18.57 3.20 2.05
C GLU A 152 -19.31 2.49 0.91
N SER A 153 -19.41 1.15 0.98
CA SER A 153 -20.10 0.34 -0.01
C SER A 153 -21.62 0.28 0.19
N GLY A 154 -22.14 0.80 1.31
CA GLY A 154 -23.53 0.57 1.73
C GLY A 154 -23.87 -0.92 1.89
N GLY A 155 -22.85 -1.76 2.17
CA GLY A 155 -22.97 -3.20 2.31
C GLY A 155 -23.18 -3.98 1.01
N LYS A 156 -23.00 -3.35 -0.15
CA LYS A 156 -23.20 -4.00 -1.45
C LYS A 156 -22.04 -3.72 -2.40
N LEU A 157 -21.52 -4.78 -2.99
CA LEU A 157 -20.48 -4.72 -4.00
C LEU A 157 -21.07 -4.89 -5.39
N VAL A 158 -20.63 -4.03 -6.31
CA VAL A 158 -21.00 -4.10 -7.73
C VAL A 158 -20.64 -5.49 -8.26
N THR A 159 -21.54 -6.12 -9.02
CA THR A 159 -21.40 -7.50 -9.54
C THR A 159 -21.53 -8.62 -8.49
N TRP A 160 -21.07 -8.40 -7.27
CA TRP A 160 -20.90 -9.47 -6.26
C TRP A 160 -22.05 -9.61 -5.26
N GLY A 161 -22.89 -8.57 -5.11
CA GLY A 161 -24.04 -8.59 -4.21
C GLY A 161 -23.73 -8.08 -2.80
N GLU A 162 -24.53 -8.53 -1.84
CA GLU A 162 -24.46 -8.06 -0.45
C GLU A 162 -23.32 -8.71 0.32
N ILE A 163 -22.59 -7.90 1.10
CA ILE A 163 -21.54 -8.38 1.98
C ILE A 163 -22.18 -9.11 3.16
N LYS A 164 -21.77 -10.36 3.40
CA LYS A 164 -22.27 -11.21 4.48
C LYS A 164 -21.31 -11.27 5.66
N ARG A 165 -20.01 -11.22 5.38
CA ARG A 165 -18.93 -11.25 6.37
C ARG A 165 -17.63 -10.78 5.74
N TYR A 166 -16.64 -10.55 6.58
CA TYR A 166 -15.27 -10.29 6.17
C TYR A 166 -14.33 -11.39 6.66
N HIS A 167 -13.29 -11.65 5.88
CA HIS A 167 -12.17 -12.50 6.30
C HIS A 167 -10.90 -11.67 6.35
N TYR A 168 -10.35 -11.51 7.55
CA TYR A 168 -9.04 -10.91 7.75
C TYR A 168 -7.97 -11.98 7.55
N CYS A 169 -7.29 -11.93 6.41
CA CYS A 169 -6.22 -12.86 6.04
C CYS A 169 -4.89 -12.34 6.57
N PHE A 170 -4.30 -13.08 7.50
CA PHE A 170 -3.08 -12.69 8.21
C PHE A 170 -1.92 -13.68 8.06
N ALA A 171 -2.20 -14.84 7.45
CA ALA A 171 -1.23 -15.84 7.06
C ALA A 171 -1.80 -16.66 5.91
N GLU A 172 -0.96 -17.48 5.26
CA GLU A 172 -1.42 -18.39 4.22
C GLU A 172 -2.54 -19.29 4.71
N LYS A 173 -3.66 -19.26 3.98
CA LYS A 173 -4.84 -20.09 4.22
C LYS A 173 -5.45 -19.96 5.62
N ARG A 174 -5.18 -18.89 6.35
CA ARG A 174 -5.76 -18.60 7.67
C ARG A 174 -6.43 -17.25 7.67
N SER A 175 -7.61 -17.19 8.28
CA SER A 175 -8.34 -15.93 8.42
C SER A 175 -9.12 -15.83 9.72
N ILE A 176 -9.27 -14.62 10.24
CA ILE A 176 -10.27 -14.30 11.26
C ILE A 176 -11.55 -13.87 10.55
N VAL A 177 -12.69 -14.41 10.98
CA VAL A 177 -14.01 -14.05 10.46
C VAL A 177 -14.54 -12.87 11.25
N ILE A 178 -14.89 -11.81 10.53
CA ILE A 178 -15.41 -10.56 11.09
C ILE A 178 -16.83 -10.35 10.56
N SER A 179 -17.77 -10.02 11.44
CA SER A 179 -19.16 -9.71 11.09
C SER A 179 -19.25 -8.41 10.28
N THR A 180 -20.43 -8.11 9.72
CA THR A 180 -20.70 -6.83 9.06
C THR A 180 -20.70 -5.63 10.02
N THR A 181 -20.79 -5.86 11.34
CA THR A 181 -20.66 -4.85 12.39
C THR A 181 -19.22 -4.64 12.86
N GLY A 182 -18.26 -5.43 12.34
CA GLY A 182 -16.85 -5.36 12.69
C GLY A 182 -16.48 -6.14 13.95
N GLU A 183 -17.31 -7.10 14.37
CA GLU A 183 -17.05 -7.97 15.52
C GLU A 183 -16.39 -9.27 15.07
N VAL A 184 -15.46 -9.79 15.87
CA VAL A 184 -14.83 -11.08 15.58
C VAL A 184 -15.80 -12.20 15.94
N ILE A 185 -16.13 -13.04 14.96
CA ILE A 185 -17.13 -14.11 15.10
C ILE A 185 -16.55 -15.51 14.89
N GLY A 186 -15.25 -15.63 14.58
CA GLY A 186 -14.57 -16.91 14.51
C GLY A 186 -13.22 -16.86 13.81
N GLU A 187 -12.63 -18.02 13.63
CA GLU A 187 -11.42 -18.24 12.85
C GLU A 187 -11.68 -19.33 11.82
N ARG A 188 -10.99 -19.25 10.67
CA ARG A 188 -11.08 -20.23 9.60
C ARG A 188 -9.68 -20.67 9.18
N GLU A 189 -9.44 -21.96 9.32
CA GLU A 189 -8.32 -22.66 8.73
C GLU A 189 -8.64 -23.08 7.29
N HIS A 190 -7.60 -23.28 6.49
CA HIS A 190 -7.72 -23.65 5.08
C HIS A 190 -8.60 -22.71 4.24
N PHE A 191 -8.58 -21.41 4.57
CA PHE A 191 -9.36 -20.42 3.85
C PHE A 191 -8.72 -20.11 2.49
N ASP A 192 -9.42 -20.51 1.42
CA ASP A 192 -9.03 -20.26 0.03
C ASP A 192 -10.16 -19.53 -0.69
N PRO A 193 -10.19 -18.18 -0.63
CA PRO A 193 -11.27 -17.40 -1.19
C PRO A 193 -11.22 -17.38 -2.72
N PRO A 194 -12.37 -17.48 -3.40
CA PRO A 194 -12.42 -17.47 -4.85
C PRO A 194 -11.84 -16.17 -5.41
N LEU A 195 -11.18 -16.28 -6.56
CA LEU A 195 -10.56 -15.17 -7.27
C LEU A 195 -11.08 -15.16 -8.71
N ALA A 196 -11.66 -14.04 -9.14
CA ALA A 196 -11.93 -13.82 -10.55
C ALA A 196 -10.75 -13.12 -11.22
N THR A 197 -10.17 -13.75 -12.23
CA THR A 197 -9.12 -13.16 -13.06
C THR A 197 -9.49 -13.17 -14.53
N PHE A 198 -8.94 -12.22 -15.28
CA PHE A 198 -9.02 -12.14 -16.73
C PHE A 198 -7.68 -11.66 -17.27
N GLY A 199 -6.95 -12.55 -17.94
CA GLY A 199 -5.61 -12.26 -18.47
C GLY A 199 -5.50 -12.53 -19.97
N LEU A 200 -4.48 -11.96 -20.60
CA LEU A 200 -4.07 -12.34 -21.96
C LEU A 200 -3.40 -13.72 -21.93
N LYS A 201 -3.67 -14.53 -22.96
CA LYS A 201 -3.05 -15.85 -23.09
C LYS A 201 -1.52 -15.74 -23.08
N GLY A 202 -0.87 -16.32 -22.07
CA GLY A 202 0.59 -16.27 -21.89
C GLY A 202 1.09 -15.24 -20.87
N SER A 203 0.20 -14.48 -20.23
CA SER A 203 0.52 -13.66 -19.06
C SER A 203 -0.15 -14.23 -17.80
N ASN A 204 0.55 -14.16 -16.66
CA ASN A 204 0.01 -14.46 -15.33
C ASN A 204 -0.67 -13.23 -14.69
N GLU A 205 -0.71 -12.10 -15.40
CA GLU A 205 -1.27 -10.85 -14.91
C GLU A 205 -2.78 -10.81 -15.11
N ASN A 206 -3.48 -10.35 -14.08
CA ASN A 206 -4.89 -9.98 -14.19
C ASN A 206 -4.96 -8.61 -14.88
N LEU A 207 -5.52 -8.54 -16.10
CA LEU A 207 -5.60 -7.31 -16.89
C LEU A 207 -6.16 -6.11 -16.12
N PRO A 208 -7.22 -6.24 -15.29
CA PRO A 208 -7.74 -5.15 -14.49
C PRO A 208 -6.73 -4.52 -13.53
N ASP A 209 -5.79 -5.30 -12.98
CA ASP A 209 -4.81 -4.81 -12.01
C ASP A 209 -3.84 -3.80 -12.66
N LEU A 210 -3.69 -3.83 -13.99
CA LEU A 210 -2.90 -2.84 -14.75
C LEU A 210 -3.62 -1.48 -14.89
N PHE A 211 -4.93 -1.43 -14.65
CA PHE A 211 -5.74 -0.21 -14.77
C PHE A 211 -6.11 0.39 -13.42
N VAL A 212 -5.95 -0.37 -12.33
CA VAL A 212 -6.04 0.16 -10.97
C VAL A 212 -4.73 0.90 -10.72
N LYS A 213 -4.77 2.23 -10.65
CA LYS A 213 -3.63 2.98 -10.12
C LYS A 213 -3.40 2.47 -8.70
N ASP A 214 -2.15 2.13 -8.37
CA ASP A 214 -1.73 1.91 -6.98
C ASP A 214 -1.85 3.27 -6.26
N ASP A 215 -3.08 3.64 -5.90
CA ASP A 215 -3.36 4.68 -4.92
C ASP A 215 -3.22 4.01 -3.54
N GLU A 216 -1.96 3.73 -3.17
CA GLU A 216 -1.51 3.54 -1.77
C GLU A 216 -0.31 4.46 -1.48
#